data_AF-A0A840R7N6-F1
#
_entry.id   AF-A0A840R7N6-F1
#
_cell.length_a   1.000
_cell.length_b   1.000
_cell.length_c   1.000
_cell.angle_alpha   90.00
_cell.angle_beta   90.00
_cell.angle_gamma   90.00
#
_symmetry.space_group_name_H-M   'P 1'
#
loop_
_entity.id
_entity.type
_entity.pdbx_description
1 polymer ?
#
loop_
_entity_poly.entity_id
_entity_poly.type
_entity_poly.pdbx_seq_one_letter_code
_entity_poly.pdbx_strand_id
1 'polypeptide(L)'
;MAKGDFGDIGKKRAAPQNVDAFVESATADGTSNSADPRAKRDYKNLRIGLNRHEYELLEKAAQRDGMTLVGFIRSAFVKKAKGI
;
A
#
# COMPACT_ATOMS: atom_id res chain seq x y z
N MET A 1 -30.90 -49.45 29.00
CA MET A 1 -29.74 -48.61 28.62
C MET A 1 -29.08 -49.24 27.40
N ALA A 2 -29.28 -48.68 26.21
CA ALA A 2 -28.65 -49.15 24.97
C ALA A 2 -27.35 -48.34 24.75
N LYS A 3 -26.21 -49.02 24.71
CA LYS A 3 -24.92 -48.42 24.35
C LYS A 3 -24.94 -48.10 22.85
N GLY A 4 -24.78 -46.82 22.51
CA GLY A 4 -24.68 -46.36 21.12
C GLY A 4 -23.40 -46.86 20.46
N ASP A 5 -23.54 -47.40 19.25
CA ASP A 5 -22.46 -47.81 18.37
C ASP A 5 -21.94 -46.60 17.58
N PHE A 6 -20.67 -46.25 17.76
CA PHE A 6 -20.00 -45.09 17.11
C PHE A 6 -19.01 -45.54 16.03
N GLY A 7 -19.29 -46.66 15.36
CA GLY A 7 -18.36 -47.29 14.41
C GLY A 7 -18.08 -46.56 13.09
N ASP A 8 -18.80 -45.48 12.73
CA ASP A 8 -18.79 -44.97 11.34
C ASP A 8 -18.28 -43.52 11.13
N ILE A 9 -17.78 -42.84 12.17
CA ILE A 9 -17.32 -41.43 12.01
C ILE A 9 -15.99 -41.33 11.22
N GLY A 10 -15.31 -42.44 10.96
CA GLY A 10 -13.97 -42.45 10.37
C GLY A 10 -13.89 -42.46 8.83
N LYS A 11 -15.00 -42.60 8.09
CA LYS A 11 -14.93 -43.04 6.69
C LYS A 11 -15.47 -42.06 5.63
N LYS A 12 -15.30 -40.75 5.81
CA LYS A 12 -15.38 -39.76 4.71
C LYS A 12 -14.44 -38.58 4.92
N ARG A 13 -13.13 -38.81 4.78
CA ARG A 13 -12.20 -37.73 4.40
C ARG A 13 -11.90 -37.89 2.91
N ALA A 14 -12.82 -37.39 2.08
CA ALA A 14 -12.56 -37.22 0.66
C ALA A 14 -11.35 -36.25 0.52
N ALA A 15 -10.43 -36.64 -0.35
CA ALA A 15 -9.16 -35.99 -0.59
C ALA A 15 -9.30 -34.48 -0.93
N PRO A 16 -8.28 -33.65 -0.64
CA PRO A 16 -8.29 -32.23 -0.99
C PRO A 16 -8.11 -32.07 -2.50
N GLN A 17 -9.19 -32.10 -3.27
CA GLN A 17 -9.15 -32.01 -4.75
C GLN A 17 -9.16 -30.57 -5.31
N ASN A 18 -9.13 -29.53 -4.49
CA ASN A 18 -9.24 -28.14 -4.98
C ASN A 18 -8.35 -27.15 -4.21
N VAL A 19 -7.12 -27.53 -3.89
CA VAL A 19 -6.11 -26.55 -3.43
C VAL A 19 -5.58 -25.74 -4.62
N ASP A 20 -5.33 -26.40 -5.75
CA ASP A 20 -4.76 -25.73 -6.94
C ASP A 20 -5.73 -24.69 -7.54
N ALA A 21 -7.02 -25.01 -7.65
CA ALA A 21 -8.05 -24.06 -8.10
C ALA A 21 -8.22 -22.87 -7.14
N PHE A 22 -7.95 -23.06 -5.85
CA PHE A 22 -7.99 -21.98 -4.85
C PHE A 22 -6.75 -21.09 -4.94
N VAL A 23 -5.57 -21.68 -5.13
CA VAL A 23 -4.31 -20.96 -5.35
C VAL A 23 -4.36 -20.14 -6.64
N GLU A 24 -4.92 -20.69 -7.71
CA GLU A 24 -5.04 -20.02 -9.01
C GLU A 24 -6.01 -18.82 -8.96
N SER A 25 -7.08 -18.93 -8.16
CA SER A 25 -8.02 -17.82 -7.91
C SER A 25 -7.40 -16.68 -7.07
N ALA A 26 -6.44 -16.99 -6.19
CA ALA A 26 -5.77 -16.00 -5.35
C ALA A 26 -4.65 -15.25 -6.10
N THR A 27 -4.10 -15.81 -7.17
CA THR A 27 -3.16 -15.13 -8.07
C THR A 27 -3.82 -14.19 -9.08
N ALA A 28 -5.13 -14.31 -9.30
CA ALA A 28 -5.84 -13.55 -10.35
C ALA A 28 -6.27 -12.14 -9.92
N ASP A 29 -6.33 -11.83 -8.62
CA ASP A 29 -6.72 -10.51 -8.11
C ASP A 29 -5.52 -9.57 -7.86
N GLY A 30 -4.45 -9.76 -8.63
CA GLY A 30 -3.45 -8.73 -8.84
C GLY A 30 -4.01 -7.63 -9.72
N THR A 31 -5.05 -6.93 -9.29
CA THR A 31 -5.42 -5.65 -9.89
C THR A 31 -4.20 -4.75 -9.76
N SER A 32 -3.46 -4.60 -10.87
CA SER A 32 -2.43 -3.59 -11.02
C SER A 32 -3.14 -2.26 -10.91
N ASN A 33 -3.30 -1.80 -9.68
CA ASN A 33 -3.91 -0.52 -9.36
C ASN A 33 -2.85 0.53 -9.70
N SER A 34 -2.68 0.75 -11.01
CA SER A 34 -1.74 1.72 -11.54
C SER A 34 -2.17 3.07 -11.01
N ALA A 35 -1.43 3.59 -10.03
CA ALA A 35 -1.75 4.86 -9.40
C ALA A 35 -1.76 5.96 -10.48
N ASP A 36 -2.89 6.65 -10.64
CA ASP A 36 -3.02 7.72 -11.63
C ASP A 36 -2.13 8.91 -11.23
N PRO A 37 -1.15 9.32 -12.07
CA PRO A 37 -0.29 10.47 -11.79
C PRO A 37 -1.03 11.81 -11.68
N ARG A 38 -2.27 11.90 -12.20
CA ARG A 38 -3.13 13.10 -12.16
C ARG A 38 -4.16 13.05 -11.04
N ALA A 39 -4.15 12.00 -10.21
CA ALA A 39 -5.07 11.86 -9.09
C ALA A 39 -4.97 13.06 -8.13
N LYS A 40 -6.08 13.32 -7.43
CA LYS A 40 -6.11 14.31 -6.35
C LYS A 40 -5.11 13.92 -5.26
N ARG A 41 -4.55 14.95 -4.60
CA ARG A 41 -3.42 14.80 -3.66
C ARG A 41 -3.87 14.64 -2.21
N ASP A 42 -5.03 14.04 -2.02
CA ASP A 42 -5.74 13.82 -0.76
C ASP A 42 -5.60 12.39 -0.21
N TYR A 43 -4.87 11.51 -0.92
CA TYR A 43 -4.67 10.11 -0.53
C TYR A 43 -4.02 9.93 0.86
N LYS A 44 -2.91 10.65 1.14
CA LYS A 44 -2.23 10.59 2.45
C LYS A 44 -1.42 11.86 2.73
N ASN A 45 -1.45 12.29 3.99
CA ASN A 45 -0.69 13.45 4.46
C ASN A 45 0.61 13.02 5.15
N LEU A 46 1.67 13.78 4.92
CA LEU A 46 2.96 13.65 5.59
C LEU A 46 3.16 14.81 6.57
N ARG A 47 3.53 14.50 7.81
CA ARG A 47 3.97 15.49 8.81
C ARG A 47 5.48 15.40 8.92
N ILE A 48 6.16 16.52 8.74
CA ILE A 48 7.62 16.62 8.82
C ILE A 48 7.93 17.66 9.90
N GLY A 49 8.62 17.24 10.95
CA GLY A 49 9.18 18.15 11.94
C GLY A 49 10.42 18.80 11.34
N LEU A 50 10.45 20.13 11.32
CA LEU A 50 11.59 20.92 10.86
C LEU A 50 12.09 21.77 12.02
N ASN A 51 13.40 21.90 12.14
CA ASN A 51 13.97 22.94 12.97
C ASN A 51 13.90 24.31 12.24
N ARG A 52 14.22 25.38 12.97
CA ARG A 52 14.15 26.74 12.43
C ARG A 52 15.06 26.94 11.22
N HIS A 53 16.27 26.41 11.27
CA HIS A 53 17.25 26.57 10.20
C HIS A 53 16.78 25.90 8.90
N GLU A 54 16.28 24.66 9.00
CA GLU A 54 15.73 23.91 7.88
C GLU A 54 14.51 24.61 7.27
N TYR A 55 13.60 25.11 8.11
CA TYR A 55 12.42 25.82 7.65
C TYR A 55 12.78 27.08 6.86
N GLU A 56 13.64 27.95 7.41
CA GLU A 56 14.04 29.19 6.74
C GLU A 56 14.81 28.92 5.43
N LEU A 57 15.64 27.88 5.40
CA LEU A 57 16.37 27.48 4.20
C LEU A 57 15.40 27.04 3.08
N LEU A 58 14.46 26.16 3.42
CA LEU A 58 13.47 25.64 2.47
C LEU A 58 12.50 26.72 2.01
N GLU A 59 12.11 27.66 2.89
CA GLU A 59 11.26 28.78 2.54
C GLU A 59 11.92 29.72 1.54
N LYS A 60 13.19 30.10 1.78
CA LYS A 60 13.96 30.91 0.83
C LYS A 60 14.13 30.22 -0.52
N ALA A 61 14.36 28.90 -0.52
CA ALA A 61 14.47 28.13 -1.76
C ALA A 61 13.13 28.09 -2.52
N ALA A 62 12.02 27.87 -1.81
CA ALA A 62 10.69 27.88 -2.41
C ALA A 62 10.33 29.24 -3.02
N GLN A 63 10.67 30.35 -2.34
CA GLN A 63 10.45 31.71 -2.85
C GLN A 63 11.26 31.99 -4.13
N ARG A 64 12.51 31.53 -4.20
CA ARG A 64 13.34 31.68 -5.42
C ARG A 64 12.74 30.95 -6.62
N ASP A 65 12.13 29.79 -6.38
CA ASP A 65 11.48 28.98 -7.43
C ASP A 65 10.04 29.43 -7.72
N GLY A 66 9.53 30.45 -7.03
CA GLY A 66 8.14 30.93 -7.18
C GLY A 66 7.10 29.91 -6.75
N MET A 67 7.47 28.97 -5.87
CA MET A 67 6.61 27.88 -5.40
C MET A 67 6.20 28.08 -3.94
N THR A 68 5.09 27.48 -3.54
CA THR A 68 4.78 27.31 -2.12
C THR A 68 5.77 26.34 -1.48
N LEU A 69 6.07 26.52 -0.19
CA LEU A 69 6.99 25.65 0.56
C LEU A 69 6.64 24.16 0.39
N VAL A 70 5.36 23.81 0.52
CA VAL A 70 4.88 22.43 0.36
C VAL A 70 5.06 21.94 -1.09
N GLY A 71 4.80 22.79 -2.08
CA GLY A 71 5.00 22.49 -3.49
C GLY A 71 6.48 22.23 -3.81
N PHE A 72 7.37 23.07 -3.28
CA PHE A 72 8.81 22.95 -3.41
C PHE A 72 9.31 21.63 -2.82
N ILE A 73 9.01 21.37 -1.54
CA ILE A 73 9.40 20.13 -0.84
C ILE A 73 8.90 18.89 -1.60
N ARG A 74 7.64 18.89 -2.04
CA ARG A 74 7.07 17.80 -2.82
C ARG A 74 7.84 17.58 -4.12
N SER A 75 8.13 18.65 -4.86
CA SER A 75 8.86 18.55 -6.12
C SER A 75 10.26 17.97 -5.92
N ALA A 76 10.94 18.36 -4.83
CA ALA A 76 12.25 17.84 -4.48
C ALA A 76 12.19 16.33 -4.16
N PHE A 77 11.21 15.88 -3.36
CA PHE A 77 11.03 14.46 -3.08
C PHE A 77 10.75 13.64 -4.34
N VAL A 78 9.87 14.13 -5.22
CA VAL A 78 9.53 13.42 -6.46
C VAL A 78 10.73 13.38 -7.42
N LYS A 79 11.49 14.47 -7.56
CA LYS A 79 12.73 14.48 -8.37
C LYS A 79 13.73 13.46 -7.82
N LYS A 80 13.99 13.51 -6.51
CA LYS A 80 14.91 12.58 -5.85
C LYS A 80 14.48 11.13 -5.98
N ALA A 81 13.18 10.84 -5.84
CA ALA A 81 12.62 9.50 -6.02
C ALA A 81 12.74 8.99 -7.47
N LYS A 82 12.69 9.89 -8.46
CA LYS A 82 12.93 9.55 -9.87
C LYS A 82 14.40 9.34 -10.20
N GLY A 83 15.32 9.63 -9.27
CA GLY A 83 16.76 9.55 -9.50
C GLY A 83 17.31 10.68 -10.38
N ILE A 84 16.59 11.81 -10.45
CA ILE A 84 16.96 13.02 -11.22
C ILE A 84 17.35 14.13 -10.24
#